data_AF-A0A8S9WDX4-F1
#
_entry.id   AF-A0A8S9WDX4-F1
#
_cell.length_a   1.000
_cell.length_b   1.000
_cell.length_c   1.000
_cell.angle_alpha   90.00
_cell.angle_beta   90.00
_cell.angle_gamma   90.00
#
_symmetry.space_group_name_H-M   'P 1'
#
loop_
_entity.id
_entity.type
_entity.pdbx_description
1 polymer ?
#
loop_
_entity_poly.entity_id
_entity_poly.type
_entity_poly.pdbx_seq_one_letter_code
_entity_poly.pdbx_strand_id
1 'polypeptide(L)'
;MIDNTGRFTRRITYSEFKSSLDNWRKEILREYEGSINDIFSTLENKEFLKKRGDFTEEDIGILEKYYSTDNAVNSIIHNSYTLGGKFKDSDFMSELSNFALTGGFNVDNIGEQVIALMCVGYAYNIEYLKRYMLLLINFKEIKKELKKDKYTLNNPKKRTLRQLIEALKKIENLDQNSFLRFINDNGEKRNALAHFSYYYYNSKIWLCLGGPFDPNPISIELSDLMKDSIKLNTLAIAFYLIFTNKYLNDHGTNTR
;
A
#
# COMPACT_ATOMS: atom_id res chain seq x y z
N MET A 1 -9.32 -16.56 -8.82
CA MET A 1 -9.49 -17.87 -9.50
C MET A 1 -10.18 -17.64 -10.83
N ILE A 2 -9.80 -18.39 -11.85
CA ILE A 2 -10.58 -18.48 -13.09
C ILE A 2 -11.52 -19.67 -12.88
N ASP A 3 -12.82 -19.45 -12.89
CA ASP A 3 -13.77 -20.56 -12.76
C ASP A 3 -13.81 -21.39 -14.06
N ASN A 4 -14.55 -22.50 -14.02
CA ASN A 4 -14.68 -23.43 -15.14
C ASN A 4 -15.30 -22.81 -16.41
N THR A 5 -15.71 -21.53 -16.37
CA THR A 5 -16.23 -20.77 -17.51
C THR A 5 -15.24 -19.73 -18.04
N GLY A 6 -14.00 -19.71 -17.53
CA GLY A 6 -13.02 -18.69 -17.90
C GLY A 6 -13.28 -17.34 -17.21
N ARG A 7 -14.17 -17.28 -16.20
CA ARG A 7 -14.51 -16.04 -15.51
C ARG A 7 -13.65 -15.85 -14.28
N PHE A 8 -13.18 -14.62 -14.13
CA PHE A 8 -12.46 -14.19 -12.95
C PHE A 8 -13.39 -14.16 -11.73
N THR A 9 -13.18 -15.06 -10.78
CA THR A 9 -13.84 -15.09 -9.48
C THR A 9 -12.86 -14.66 -8.40
N ARG A 10 -13.19 -13.54 -7.78
CA ARG A 10 -12.42 -12.89 -6.72
C ARG A 10 -12.73 -13.52 -5.36
N ARG A 11 -11.77 -13.47 -4.43
CA ARG A 11 -12.03 -13.89 -3.03
C ARG A 11 -13.01 -12.97 -2.30
N ILE A 12 -12.98 -11.66 -2.59
CA ILE A 12 -13.94 -10.65 -2.10
C ILE A 12 -14.09 -9.51 -3.12
N THR A 13 -15.27 -8.89 -3.16
CA THR A 13 -15.59 -7.65 -3.88
C THR A 13 -15.20 -6.41 -3.07
N TYR A 14 -15.14 -5.25 -3.72
CA TYR A 14 -14.93 -3.98 -3.01
C TYR A 14 -16.00 -3.70 -1.95
N SER A 15 -17.27 -4.06 -2.20
CA SER A 15 -18.36 -3.88 -1.22
C SER A 15 -18.19 -4.77 0.01
N GLU A 16 -17.79 -6.03 -0.18
CA GLU A 16 -17.49 -6.96 0.91
C GLU A 16 -16.28 -6.49 1.72
N PHE A 17 -15.22 -6.01 1.05
CA PHE A 17 -14.08 -5.39 1.71
C PHE A 17 -14.50 -4.18 2.55
N LYS A 18 -15.23 -3.23 1.97
CA LYS A 18 -15.69 -2.04 2.70
C LYS A 18 -16.55 -2.40 3.92
N SER A 19 -17.34 -3.46 3.82
CA SER A 19 -18.19 -3.94 4.92
C SER A 19 -17.37 -4.56 6.07
N SER A 20 -16.28 -5.27 5.75
CA SER A 20 -15.43 -5.95 6.74
C SER A 20 -14.50 -5.03 7.53
N LEU A 21 -14.30 -3.79 7.08
CA LEU A 21 -13.47 -2.82 7.77
C LEU A 21 -14.08 -2.34 9.09
N ASP A 22 -13.22 -2.05 10.07
CA ASP A 22 -13.58 -1.31 11.27
C ASP A 22 -13.95 0.15 10.96
N ASN A 23 -14.53 0.86 11.94
CA ASN A 23 -15.04 2.22 11.74
C ASN A 23 -13.95 3.21 11.32
N TRP A 24 -12.77 3.11 11.90
CA TRP A 24 -11.65 4.01 11.60
C TRP A 24 -11.13 3.80 10.17
N ARG A 25 -10.97 2.55 9.71
CA ARG A 25 -10.62 2.24 8.32
C ARG A 25 -11.73 2.64 7.34
N LYS A 26 -13.01 2.57 7.74
CA LYS A 26 -14.15 3.10 6.97
C LYS A 26 -14.10 4.63 6.82
N GLU A 27 -13.61 5.35 7.83
CA GLU A 27 -13.40 6.81 7.75
C GLU A 27 -12.27 7.15 6.79
N ILE A 28 -11.16 6.40 6.85
CA ILE A 28 -10.06 6.52 5.86
C ILE A 28 -10.61 6.33 4.44
N LEU A 29 -11.42 5.31 4.19
CA LEU A 29 -12.02 5.14 2.86
C LEU A 29 -12.91 6.31 2.47
N ARG A 30 -13.77 6.80 3.37
CA ARG A 30 -14.62 7.96 3.11
C ARG A 30 -13.82 9.20 2.70
N GLU A 31 -12.62 9.38 3.26
CA GLU A 31 -11.73 10.50 2.93
C GLU A 31 -11.11 10.41 1.52
N TYR A 32 -10.73 9.21 1.05
CA TYR A 32 -9.96 9.06 -0.20
C TYR A 32 -10.68 8.36 -1.34
N GLU A 33 -11.78 7.65 -1.10
CA GLU A 33 -12.49 6.86 -2.11
C GLU A 33 -12.92 7.72 -3.31
N GLY A 34 -13.43 8.94 -3.06
CA GLY A 34 -13.74 9.90 -4.12
C GLY A 34 -12.50 10.19 -4.98
N SER A 35 -11.39 10.55 -4.35
CA SER A 35 -10.14 10.86 -5.06
C SER A 35 -9.55 9.66 -5.82
N ILE A 36 -9.72 8.43 -5.33
CA ILE A 36 -9.31 7.22 -6.06
C ILE A 36 -10.19 7.03 -7.31
N ASN A 37 -11.50 7.20 -7.17
CA ASN A 37 -12.42 7.14 -8.30
C ASN A 37 -12.16 8.25 -9.32
N ASP A 38 -11.79 9.46 -8.88
CA ASP A 38 -11.44 10.57 -9.77
C ASP A 38 -10.22 10.24 -10.63
N ILE A 39 -9.21 9.58 -10.06
CA ILE A 39 -8.06 9.07 -10.82
C ILE A 39 -8.54 8.11 -11.90
N PHE A 40 -9.34 7.11 -11.52
CA PHE A 40 -9.78 6.11 -12.49
C PHE A 40 -10.69 6.69 -13.57
N SER A 41 -11.62 7.57 -13.23
CA SER A 41 -12.49 8.24 -14.20
C SER A 41 -11.69 9.14 -15.15
N THR A 42 -10.71 9.89 -14.64
CA THR A 42 -9.85 10.74 -15.47
C THR A 42 -8.98 9.92 -16.41
N LEU A 43 -8.37 8.84 -15.92
CA LEU A 43 -7.55 7.96 -16.74
C LEU A 43 -8.37 7.15 -17.74
N GLU A 44 -9.60 6.76 -17.40
CA GLU A 44 -10.54 6.12 -18.32
C GLU A 44 -10.90 7.04 -19.48
N ASN A 45 -11.26 8.30 -19.20
CA ASN A 45 -11.61 9.30 -20.21
C ASN A 45 -10.45 9.60 -21.18
N LYS A 46 -9.21 9.40 -20.73
CA LYS A 46 -7.99 9.56 -21.54
C LYS A 46 -7.48 8.25 -22.14
N GLU A 47 -8.19 7.13 -21.94
CA GLU A 47 -7.80 5.79 -22.37
C GLU A 47 -6.43 5.32 -21.83
N PHE A 48 -6.07 5.79 -20.63
CA PHE A 48 -4.83 5.44 -19.93
C PHE A 48 -4.99 4.29 -18.93
N LEU A 49 -6.19 3.73 -18.79
CA LEU A 49 -6.40 2.50 -18.02
C LEU A 49 -6.32 1.29 -18.93
N LYS A 50 -5.70 0.22 -18.42
CA LYS A 50 -5.83 -1.09 -19.06
C LYS A 50 -7.24 -1.64 -18.83
N LYS A 51 -7.78 -2.35 -19.80
CA LYS A 51 -9.07 -3.04 -19.74
C LYS A 51 -8.84 -4.54 -19.67
N ARG A 52 -9.89 -5.33 -19.39
CA ARG A 52 -9.80 -6.80 -19.29
C ARG A 52 -9.02 -7.46 -20.43
N GLY A 53 -9.18 -6.99 -21.66
CA GLY A 53 -8.48 -7.52 -22.84
C GLY A 53 -6.96 -7.28 -22.85
N ASP A 54 -6.42 -6.44 -21.98
CA ASP A 54 -4.99 -6.12 -21.89
C ASP A 54 -4.23 -7.00 -20.88
N PHE A 55 -4.91 -7.89 -20.15
CA PHE A 55 -4.32 -8.73 -19.10
C PHE A 55 -4.20 -10.19 -19.55
N THR A 56 -3.01 -10.76 -19.36
CA THR A 56 -2.81 -12.21 -19.46
C THR A 56 -3.23 -12.92 -18.16
N GLU A 57 -3.41 -14.24 -18.20
CA GLU A 57 -3.65 -15.03 -16.98
C GLU A 57 -2.50 -14.89 -15.97
N GLU A 58 -1.26 -14.76 -16.46
CA GLU A 58 -0.09 -14.51 -15.60
C GLU A 58 -0.21 -13.15 -14.90
N ASP A 59 -0.59 -12.09 -15.62
CA ASP A 59 -0.80 -10.76 -15.03
C ASP A 59 -1.88 -10.81 -13.92
N ILE A 60 -2.95 -11.56 -14.16
CA ILE A 60 -4.03 -11.76 -13.19
C ILE A 60 -3.52 -12.52 -11.96
N GLY A 61 -2.77 -13.62 -12.15
CA GLY A 61 -2.17 -14.38 -11.05
C GLY A 61 -1.19 -13.54 -10.23
N ILE A 62 -0.42 -12.65 -10.88
CA ILE A 62 0.46 -11.69 -10.22
C ILE A 62 -0.35 -10.71 -9.35
N LEU A 63 -1.45 -10.14 -9.88
CA LEU A 63 -2.33 -9.24 -9.13
C LEU A 63 -2.93 -9.91 -7.88
N GLU A 64 -3.37 -11.15 -7.99
CA GLU A 64 -3.89 -11.93 -6.86
C GLU A 64 -2.82 -12.20 -5.80
N LYS A 65 -1.60 -12.54 -6.21
CA LYS A 65 -0.48 -12.76 -5.30
C LYS A 65 -0.12 -11.49 -4.54
N TYR A 66 -0.16 -10.33 -5.19
CA TYR A 66 0.08 -9.06 -4.52
C TYR A 66 -1.00 -8.77 -3.48
N TYR A 67 -2.26 -9.00 -3.85
CA TYR A 67 -3.39 -8.79 -2.94
C TYR A 67 -3.36 -9.69 -1.70
N SER A 68 -3.00 -10.97 -1.86
CA SER A 68 -2.89 -11.88 -0.72
C SER A 68 -1.73 -11.50 0.21
N THR A 69 -0.62 -11.03 -0.35
CA THR A 69 0.57 -10.68 0.44
C THR A 69 0.40 -9.35 1.18
N ASP A 70 -0.25 -8.35 0.57
CA ASP A 70 -0.65 -7.10 1.23
C ASP A 70 -1.45 -7.36 2.51
N ASN A 71 -2.40 -8.29 2.45
CA ASN A 71 -3.21 -8.69 3.61
C ASN A 71 -2.40 -9.44 4.68
N ALA A 72 -1.41 -10.25 4.27
CA ALA A 72 -0.55 -10.97 5.22
C ALA A 72 0.35 -10.00 6.00
N VAL A 73 0.94 -9.02 5.33
CA VAL A 73 1.75 -7.97 5.96
C VAL A 73 0.93 -7.18 6.99
N ASN A 74 -0.29 -6.78 6.64
CA ASN A 74 -1.17 -6.09 7.59
C ASN A 74 -1.59 -7.00 8.75
N SER A 75 -1.86 -8.29 8.50
CA SER A 75 -2.13 -9.25 9.58
C SER A 75 -0.95 -9.33 10.56
N ILE A 76 0.30 -9.27 10.09
CA ILE A 76 1.49 -9.22 10.95
C ILE A 76 1.55 -7.91 11.76
N ILE A 77 1.26 -6.76 11.14
CA ILE A 77 1.22 -5.45 11.82
C ILE A 77 0.08 -5.40 12.87
N HIS A 78 -1.07 -5.97 12.53
CA HIS A 78 -2.21 -6.04 13.44
C HIS A 78 -1.95 -7.03 14.59
N ASN A 79 -1.39 -8.20 14.31
CA ASN A 79 -1.05 -9.18 15.35
C ASN A 79 0.06 -8.66 16.28
N SER A 80 1.03 -7.91 15.76
CA SER A 80 2.01 -7.22 16.59
C SER A 80 1.40 -6.12 17.46
N TYR A 81 0.26 -5.55 17.08
CA TYR A 81 -0.55 -4.71 17.96
C TYR A 81 -1.43 -5.52 18.92
N THR A 82 -1.96 -6.68 18.55
CA THR A 82 -2.65 -7.55 19.51
C THR A 82 -1.69 -8.02 20.60
N LEU A 83 -0.41 -8.14 20.25
CA LEU A 83 0.68 -8.16 21.20
C LEU A 83 0.73 -6.78 21.89
N GLY A 84 1.27 -5.74 21.25
CA GLY A 84 1.56 -4.40 21.84
C GLY A 84 0.44 -3.64 22.58
N GLY A 85 -0.82 -3.88 22.24
CA GLY A 85 -2.02 -3.14 22.63
C GLY A 85 -2.98 -3.91 23.54
N LYS A 86 -2.78 -5.22 23.73
CA LYS A 86 -3.43 -5.98 24.82
C LYS A 86 -2.61 -5.97 26.12
N PHE A 87 -1.40 -5.43 26.11
CA PHE A 87 -0.50 -5.36 27.27
C PHE A 87 -0.90 -4.30 28.31
N LYS A 88 -2.19 -4.14 28.58
CA LYS A 88 -2.66 -3.57 29.85
C LYS A 88 -2.85 -4.64 30.93
N ASP A 89 -2.91 -5.92 30.56
CA ASP A 89 -2.83 -7.02 31.51
C ASP A 89 -1.36 -7.34 31.77
N SER A 90 -0.92 -7.09 33.01
CA SER A 90 0.43 -7.41 33.51
C SER A 90 0.84 -8.85 33.21
N ASP A 91 -0.14 -9.75 33.18
CA ASP A 91 0.07 -11.18 33.08
C ASP A 91 0.49 -11.61 31.66
N PHE A 92 -0.01 -10.93 30.63
CA PHE A 92 0.33 -11.26 29.24
C PHE A 92 1.76 -10.79 28.86
N MET A 93 2.21 -9.65 29.38
CA MET A 93 3.62 -9.21 29.21
C MET A 93 4.58 -10.16 29.92
N SER A 94 4.21 -10.61 31.13
CA SER A 94 4.99 -11.60 31.88
C SER A 94 5.02 -12.96 31.17
N GLU A 95 3.91 -13.42 30.58
CA GLU A 95 3.86 -14.66 29.80
C GLU A 95 4.66 -14.57 28.50
N LEU A 96 4.56 -13.47 27.74
CA LEU A 96 5.34 -13.29 26.52
C LEU A 96 6.84 -13.17 26.82
N SER A 97 7.20 -12.44 27.87
CA SER A 97 8.58 -12.32 28.33
C SER A 97 9.13 -13.66 28.80
N ASN A 98 8.34 -14.44 29.53
CA ASN A 98 8.72 -15.80 29.94
C ASN A 98 8.85 -16.75 28.75
N PHE A 99 7.93 -16.71 27.78
CA PHE A 99 8.02 -17.50 26.56
C PHE A 99 9.28 -17.13 25.74
N ALA A 100 9.55 -15.83 25.60
CA ALA A 100 10.75 -15.33 24.95
C ALA A 100 12.04 -15.81 25.65
N LEU A 101 12.13 -15.61 26.97
CA LEU A 101 13.28 -16.00 27.78
C LEU A 101 13.51 -17.52 27.77
N THR A 102 12.44 -18.32 27.89
CA THR A 102 12.52 -19.79 27.83
C THR A 102 12.89 -20.31 26.44
N GLY A 103 12.55 -19.58 25.38
CA GLY A 103 13.01 -19.85 24.01
C GLY A 103 14.43 -19.36 23.70
N GLY A 104 15.12 -18.72 24.66
CA GLY A 104 16.46 -18.13 24.47
C GLY A 104 16.46 -16.78 23.73
N PHE A 105 15.31 -16.14 23.61
CA PHE A 105 15.17 -14.82 23.00
C PHE A 105 15.36 -13.72 24.05
N ASN A 106 16.15 -12.70 23.70
CA ASN A 106 16.27 -11.49 24.52
C ASN A 106 15.03 -10.60 24.30
N VAL A 107 14.28 -10.30 25.37
CA VAL A 107 13.01 -9.57 25.32
C VAL A 107 13.19 -8.16 24.74
N ASP A 108 14.33 -7.51 24.99
CA ASP A 108 14.68 -6.21 24.41
C ASP A 108 14.76 -6.27 22.86
N ASN A 109 15.11 -7.44 22.29
CA ASN A 109 15.19 -7.62 20.85
C ASN A 109 13.82 -7.85 20.19
N ILE A 110 12.78 -8.25 20.94
CA ILE A 110 11.46 -8.56 20.35
C ILE A 110 10.71 -7.29 19.97
N GLY A 111 10.77 -6.25 20.81
CA GLY A 111 10.18 -4.95 20.49
C GLY A 111 10.79 -4.35 19.23
N GLU A 112 12.12 -4.41 19.11
CA GLU A 112 12.85 -3.95 17.93
C GLU A 112 12.51 -4.77 16.68
N GLN A 113 12.39 -6.10 16.80
CA GLN A 113 11.97 -6.96 15.68
C GLN A 113 10.55 -6.63 15.22
N VAL A 114 9.62 -6.36 16.14
CA VAL A 114 8.26 -5.94 15.80
C VAL A 114 8.25 -4.60 15.07
N ILE A 115 9.00 -3.62 15.55
CA ILE A 115 9.14 -2.31 14.89
C ILE A 115 9.74 -2.49 13.49
N ALA A 116 10.79 -3.30 13.35
CA ALA A 116 11.39 -3.61 12.06
C ALA A 116 10.38 -4.25 11.09
N LEU A 117 9.58 -5.21 11.56
CA LEU A 117 8.51 -5.82 10.76
C LEU A 117 7.47 -4.80 10.31
N MET A 118 7.12 -3.83 11.15
CA MET A 118 6.20 -2.75 10.78
C MET A 118 6.79 -1.81 9.73
N CYS A 119 8.05 -1.41 9.89
CA CYS A 119 8.77 -0.59 8.91
C CYS A 119 8.86 -1.30 7.55
N VAL A 120 9.20 -2.59 7.57
CA VAL A 120 9.24 -3.45 6.38
C VAL A 120 7.86 -3.58 5.76
N GLY A 121 6.81 -3.77 6.57
CA GLY A 121 5.45 -3.87 6.08
C GLY A 121 4.94 -2.59 5.42
N TYR A 122 5.28 -1.43 5.99
CA TYR A 122 5.03 -0.13 5.38
C TYR A 122 5.70 -0.01 4.00
N ALA A 123 6.98 -0.39 3.89
CA ALA A 123 7.71 -0.38 2.61
C ALA A 123 7.10 -1.35 1.59
N TYR A 124 6.64 -2.53 2.01
CA TYR A 124 5.97 -3.48 1.13
C TYR A 124 4.66 -2.92 0.56
N ASN A 125 3.78 -2.35 1.40
CA ASN A 125 2.51 -1.75 0.94
C ASN A 125 2.75 -0.66 -0.13
N ILE A 126 3.84 0.10 -0.03
CA ILE A 126 4.26 1.07 -1.04
C ILE A 126 4.62 0.39 -2.37
N GLU A 127 5.42 -0.66 -2.31
CA GLU A 127 5.81 -1.40 -3.51
C GLU A 127 4.62 -2.12 -4.15
N TYR A 128 3.65 -2.60 -3.36
CA TYR A 128 2.42 -3.18 -3.89
C TYR A 128 1.54 -2.15 -4.58
N LEU A 129 1.32 -0.97 -3.98
CA LEU A 129 0.61 0.12 -4.63
C LEU A 129 1.28 0.51 -5.96
N LYS A 130 2.61 0.62 -5.98
CA LYS A 130 3.38 0.86 -7.20
C LYS A 130 3.16 -0.23 -8.25
N ARG A 131 3.19 -1.50 -7.84
CA ARG A 131 2.94 -2.62 -8.75
C ARG A 131 1.52 -2.59 -9.31
N TYR A 132 0.51 -2.28 -8.48
CA TYR A 132 -0.85 -2.06 -8.96
C TYR A 132 -0.90 -0.93 -9.98
N MET A 133 -0.33 0.24 -9.70
CA MET A 133 -0.30 1.33 -10.68
C MET A 133 0.36 0.89 -12.00
N LEU A 134 1.51 0.21 -11.96
CA LEU A 134 2.22 -0.26 -13.15
C LEU A 134 1.45 -1.31 -13.96
N LEU A 135 0.65 -2.15 -13.29
CA LEU A 135 -0.14 -3.18 -13.94
C LEU A 135 -1.43 -2.62 -14.52
N LEU A 136 -2.10 -1.72 -13.79
CA LEU A 136 -3.45 -1.24 -14.10
C LEU A 136 -3.46 0.00 -15.02
N ILE A 137 -2.40 0.80 -15.00
CA ILE A 137 -2.28 2.04 -15.76
C ILE A 137 -1.34 1.86 -16.95
N ASN A 138 -1.76 2.35 -18.12
CA ASN A 138 -0.97 2.36 -19.33
C ASN A 138 -0.01 3.56 -19.39
N PHE A 139 1.07 3.48 -18.61
CA PHE A 139 2.12 4.52 -18.60
C PHE A 139 2.81 4.72 -19.96
N LYS A 140 2.67 3.79 -20.91
CA LYS A 140 3.19 3.98 -22.29
C LYS A 140 2.37 5.03 -23.03
N GLU A 141 1.05 5.02 -22.89
CA GLU A 141 0.18 6.04 -23.52
C GLU A 141 0.32 7.39 -22.82
N ILE A 142 0.36 7.41 -21.48
CA ILE A 142 0.66 8.64 -20.72
C ILE A 142 1.95 9.29 -21.21
N LYS A 143 3.01 8.50 -21.42
CA LYS A 143 4.28 9.01 -21.97
C LYS A 143 4.11 9.67 -23.35
N LYS A 144 3.31 9.06 -24.24
CA LYS A 144 3.07 9.62 -25.59
C LYS A 144 2.34 10.95 -25.50
N GLU A 145 1.37 11.07 -24.60
CA GLU A 145 0.61 12.30 -24.38
C GLU A 145 1.48 13.41 -23.81
N LEU A 146 2.30 13.09 -22.81
CA LEU A 146 3.06 14.11 -22.08
C LEU A 146 4.17 14.78 -22.91
N LYS A 147 4.49 14.28 -24.13
CA LYS A 147 5.37 14.78 -25.24
C LYS A 147 6.69 15.53 -24.94
N LYS A 148 6.93 15.98 -23.70
CA LYS A 148 8.00 16.88 -23.24
C LYS A 148 8.87 16.25 -22.14
N ASP A 149 8.55 15.05 -21.67
CA ASP A 149 9.30 14.38 -20.60
C ASP A 149 10.00 13.11 -21.13
N LYS A 150 10.93 13.31 -22.07
CA LYS A 150 11.64 12.24 -22.81
C LYS A 150 12.37 11.23 -21.91
N TYR A 151 12.61 11.56 -20.63
CA TYR A 151 13.45 10.77 -19.74
C TYR A 151 12.70 10.06 -18.62
N THR A 152 11.50 10.48 -18.23
CA THR A 152 10.89 10.01 -16.96
C THR A 152 10.10 8.70 -17.09
N LEU A 153 9.63 8.31 -18.28
CA LEU A 153 8.79 7.10 -18.47
C LEU A 153 9.29 6.10 -19.53
N ASN A 154 10.56 6.15 -19.95
CA ASN A 154 11.10 5.18 -20.92
C ASN A 154 11.00 3.71 -20.48
N ASN A 155 11.05 3.47 -19.17
CA ASN A 155 10.81 2.17 -18.58
C ASN A 155 10.09 2.38 -17.23
N PRO A 156 8.74 2.36 -17.20
CA PRO A 156 7.97 2.61 -15.99
C PRO A 156 8.32 1.65 -14.85
N LYS A 157 8.69 0.39 -15.15
CA LYS A 157 9.08 -0.61 -14.15
C LYS A 157 10.34 -0.22 -13.36
N LYS A 158 11.22 0.61 -13.93
CA LYS A 158 12.44 1.12 -13.27
C LYS A 158 12.20 2.42 -12.49
N ARG A 159 10.96 2.93 -12.45
CA ARG A 159 10.65 4.20 -11.80
C ARG A 159 10.23 4.01 -10.36
N THR A 160 10.53 5.00 -9.53
CA THR A 160 10.03 5.06 -8.17
C THR A 160 8.54 5.39 -8.17
N LEU A 161 7.82 5.05 -7.09
CA LEU A 161 6.41 5.41 -6.96
C LEU A 161 6.19 6.92 -7.08
N ARG A 162 7.08 7.72 -6.48
CA ARG A 162 7.09 9.19 -6.61
C ARG A 162 7.12 9.62 -8.08
N GLN A 163 8.02 9.08 -8.88
CA GLN A 163 8.10 9.44 -10.31
C GLN A 163 6.84 9.08 -11.10
N LEU A 164 6.19 7.95 -10.77
CA LEU A 164 4.92 7.57 -11.39
C LEU A 164 3.79 8.53 -10.99
N ILE A 165 3.73 8.91 -9.71
CA ILE A 165 2.74 9.88 -9.21
C ILE A 165 2.96 11.25 -9.83
N GLU A 166 4.19 11.74 -9.90
CA GLU A 166 4.50 13.02 -10.55
C GLU A 166 4.11 13.00 -12.04
N ALA A 167 4.18 11.86 -12.72
CA ALA A 167 3.67 11.74 -14.08
C ALA A 167 2.13 11.82 -14.13
N LEU A 168 1.43 11.19 -13.18
CA LEU A 168 -0.03 11.28 -13.08
C LEU A 168 -0.49 12.71 -12.76
N LYS A 169 0.21 13.41 -11.86
CA LYS A 169 -0.11 14.81 -11.49
C LYS A 169 0.08 15.81 -12.63
N LYS A 170 0.74 15.43 -13.73
CA LYS A 170 0.83 16.24 -14.97
C LYS A 170 -0.40 16.10 -15.86
N ILE A 171 -1.28 15.14 -15.58
CA ILE A 171 -2.55 14.98 -16.27
C ILE A 171 -3.54 15.99 -15.64
N GLU A 172 -4.31 16.64 -16.50
CA GLU A 172 -5.34 17.61 -16.11
C GLU A 172 -6.24 17.06 -14.99
N ASN A 173 -6.51 17.90 -13.98
CA ASN A 173 -7.33 17.61 -12.80
C ASN A 173 -6.74 16.61 -11.78
N LEU A 174 -5.54 16.04 -12.01
CA LEU A 174 -4.90 15.12 -11.07
C LEU A 174 -3.85 15.77 -10.16
N ASP A 175 -3.45 17.01 -10.40
CA ASP A 175 -2.45 17.73 -9.60
C ASP A 175 -2.92 17.99 -8.16
N GLN A 176 -4.22 18.23 -7.97
CA GLN A 176 -4.87 18.46 -6.67
C GLN A 176 -5.44 17.19 -6.02
N ASN A 177 -5.27 16.02 -6.64
CA ASN A 177 -5.85 14.79 -6.14
C ASN A 177 -5.30 14.41 -4.75
N SER A 178 -6.19 14.30 -3.75
CA SER A 178 -5.79 14.11 -2.34
C SER A 178 -5.10 12.77 -2.08
N PHE A 179 -5.51 11.69 -2.76
CA PHE A 179 -4.84 10.40 -2.68
C PHE A 179 -3.42 10.46 -3.25
N LEU A 180 -3.22 11.04 -4.43
CA LEU A 180 -1.89 11.20 -5.02
C LEU A 180 -0.97 12.05 -4.13
N ARG A 181 -1.50 13.13 -3.54
CA ARG A 181 -0.78 13.98 -2.59
C ARG A 181 -0.38 13.21 -1.34
N PHE A 182 -1.32 12.51 -0.69
CA PHE A 182 -1.04 11.69 0.50
C PHE A 182 0.09 10.69 0.26
N ILE A 183 0.03 9.96 -0.87
CA ILE A 183 1.06 9.00 -1.21
C ILE A 183 2.39 9.71 -1.50
N ASN A 184 2.40 10.89 -2.14
CA ASN A 184 3.64 11.57 -2.51
C ASN A 184 4.37 12.21 -1.32
N ASP A 185 3.64 12.90 -0.44
CA ASP A 185 4.18 13.73 0.64
C ASP A 185 4.98 12.92 1.66
N ASN A 186 4.73 11.61 1.75
CA ASN A 186 5.47 10.70 2.62
C ASN A 186 6.76 10.13 1.96
N GLY A 187 7.28 10.76 0.91
CA GLY A 187 8.47 10.30 0.15
C GLY A 187 9.72 10.04 0.99
N GLU A 188 10.08 10.99 1.84
CA GLU A 188 11.32 10.95 2.62
C GLU A 188 11.25 9.88 3.71
N LYS A 189 10.13 9.83 4.44
CA LYS A 189 9.82 8.76 5.40
C LYS A 189 9.91 7.38 4.75
N ARG A 190 9.29 7.19 3.58
CA ARG A 190 9.36 5.91 2.84
C ARG A 190 10.77 5.51 2.49
N ASN A 191 11.57 6.44 1.99
CA ASN A 191 12.96 6.15 1.63
C ASN A 191 13.78 5.75 2.85
N ALA A 192 13.66 6.47 3.97
CA ALA A 192 14.37 6.12 5.20
C ALA A 192 14.01 4.71 5.69
N LEU A 193 12.72 4.36 5.67
CA LEU A 193 12.24 3.03 6.09
C LEU A 193 12.68 1.91 5.12
N ALA A 194 12.58 2.13 3.81
CA ALA A 194 12.94 1.14 2.79
C ALA A 194 14.45 0.86 2.72
N HIS A 195 15.27 1.84 3.11
CA HIS A 195 16.74 1.75 3.12
C HIS A 195 17.32 1.48 4.51
N PHE A 196 16.49 1.13 5.49
CA PHE A 196 16.92 0.85 6.87
C PHE A 196 17.76 1.99 7.47
N SER A 197 17.49 3.22 7.05
CA SER A 197 18.16 4.43 7.54
C SER A 197 17.34 5.02 8.68
N TYR A 198 17.19 4.23 9.75
CA TYR A 198 16.46 4.62 10.96
C TYR A 198 17.00 3.86 12.18
N TYR A 199 16.75 4.40 13.38
CA TYR A 199 16.99 3.71 14.65
C TYR A 199 15.83 3.95 15.62
N TYR A 200 15.74 3.14 16.66
CA TYR A 200 14.71 3.28 17.69
C TYR A 200 15.35 3.73 19.01
N TYR A 201 14.80 4.78 19.61
CA TYR A 201 15.28 5.32 20.88
C TYR A 201 14.18 6.14 21.56
N ASN A 202 14.02 5.97 22.88
CA ASN A 202 13.02 6.67 23.70
C ASN A 202 11.58 6.56 23.13
N SER A 203 11.16 5.35 22.77
CA SER A 203 9.82 5.08 22.22
C SER A 203 9.50 5.73 20.88
N LYS A 204 10.51 6.30 20.21
CA LYS A 204 10.38 6.95 18.90
C LYS A 204 11.25 6.27 17.86
N ILE A 205 10.79 6.31 16.63
CA ILE A 205 11.57 5.92 15.46
C ILE A 205 12.23 7.18 14.92
N TRP A 206 13.55 7.19 14.84
CA TRP A 206 14.34 8.28 14.33
C TRP A 206 14.74 7.96 12.90
N LEU A 207 14.24 8.76 11.95
CA LEU A 207 14.48 8.60 10.52
C LEU A 207 15.68 9.45 10.11
N CYS A 208 16.69 8.80 9.55
CA CYS A 208 17.90 9.44 9.06
C CYS A 208 17.73 9.73 7.56
N LEU A 209 17.16 10.89 7.22
CA LEU A 209 16.83 11.28 5.85
C LEU A 209 18.10 11.54 5.01
N GLY A 210 19.17 12.02 5.65
CA GLY A 210 20.49 12.20 5.06
C GLY A 210 21.34 10.91 4.97
N GLY A 211 20.82 9.77 5.39
CA GLY A 211 21.54 8.49 5.46
C GLY A 211 22.09 8.18 6.86
N PRO A 212 22.94 7.15 7.02
CA PRO A 212 23.33 6.61 8.34
C PRO A 212 24.02 7.60 9.30
N PHE A 213 24.56 8.71 8.79
CA PHE A 213 25.24 9.75 9.56
C PHE A 213 24.48 11.09 9.51
N ASP A 214 23.16 11.06 9.33
CA ASP A 214 22.32 12.26 9.35
C ASP A 214 22.47 13.01 10.68
N PRO A 215 22.96 14.27 10.70
CA PRO A 215 23.08 15.04 11.93
C PRO A 215 21.73 15.52 12.47
N ASN A 216 20.65 15.47 11.68
CA ASN A 216 19.34 16.00 12.03
C ASN A 216 18.22 14.97 11.75
N PRO A 217 18.23 13.81 12.42
CA PRO A 217 17.19 12.80 12.22
C PRO A 217 15.82 13.33 12.66
N ILE A 218 14.77 12.91 11.95
CA ILE A 218 13.38 13.27 12.27
C ILE A 218 12.73 12.14 13.07
N SER A 219 12.19 12.46 14.25
CA SER A 219 11.46 11.48 15.05
C SER A 219 10.01 11.33 14.59
N ILE A 220 9.52 10.09 14.55
CA ILE A 220 8.10 9.76 14.43
C ILE A 220 7.67 8.89 15.61
N GLU A 221 6.45 9.11 16.10
CA GLU A 221 5.84 8.22 17.09
C GLU A 221 5.50 6.88 16.45
N LEU A 222 5.69 5.78 17.18
CA LEU A 222 5.34 4.44 16.70
C LEU A 222 3.87 4.36 16.28
N SER A 223 2.97 4.97 17.07
CA SER A 223 1.53 5.03 16.78
C SER A 223 1.21 5.71 15.45
N ASP A 224 2.01 6.69 15.03
CA ASP A 224 1.79 7.41 13.79
C ASP A 224 2.28 6.61 12.59
N LEU A 225 3.41 5.90 12.73
CA LEU A 225 3.84 4.92 11.72
C LEU A 225 2.79 3.83 11.52
N MET A 226 2.19 3.33 12.60
CA MET A 226 1.12 2.33 12.53
C MET A 226 -0.09 2.84 11.77
N LYS A 227 -0.60 4.02 12.16
CA LYS A 227 -1.75 4.65 11.51
C LYS A 227 -1.49 4.83 10.02
N ASP A 228 -0.30 5.32 9.67
CA ASP A 228 0.10 5.50 8.27
C ASP A 228 0.20 4.18 7.51
N SER A 229 0.72 3.12 8.14
CA SER A 229 0.85 1.81 7.50
C SER A 229 -0.49 1.15 7.25
N ILE A 230 -1.41 1.18 8.23
CA ILE A 230 -2.76 0.66 8.07
C ILE A 230 -3.55 1.49 7.05
N LYS A 231 -3.42 2.82 7.12
CA LYS A 231 -4.03 3.73 6.14
C LYS A 231 -3.56 3.41 4.73
N LEU A 232 -2.25 3.29 4.53
CA LEU A 232 -1.67 2.93 3.24
C LEU A 232 -2.16 1.56 2.73
N ASN A 233 -2.17 0.54 3.59
CA ASN A 233 -2.65 -0.80 3.23
C ASN A 233 -4.13 -0.76 2.79
N THR A 234 -4.97 -0.09 3.58
CA THR A 234 -6.40 0.08 3.29
C THR A 234 -6.61 0.73 1.92
N LEU A 235 -5.83 1.78 1.63
CA LEU A 235 -5.93 2.49 0.36
C LEU A 235 -5.33 1.72 -0.82
N ALA A 236 -4.23 0.97 -0.63
CA ALA A 236 -3.65 0.12 -1.66
C ALA A 236 -4.63 -1.00 -2.08
N ILE A 237 -5.26 -1.64 -1.09
CA ILE A 237 -6.30 -2.64 -1.32
C ILE A 237 -7.51 -1.99 -2.01
N ALA A 238 -7.99 -0.84 -1.52
CA ALA A 238 -9.12 -0.14 -2.13
C ALA A 238 -8.84 0.24 -3.59
N PHE A 239 -7.65 0.77 -3.88
CA PHE A 239 -7.22 1.11 -5.23
C PHE A 239 -7.31 -0.11 -6.17
N TYR A 240 -6.76 -1.26 -5.74
CA TYR A 240 -6.87 -2.50 -6.49
C TYR A 240 -8.32 -2.98 -6.62
N LEU A 241 -9.08 -3.00 -5.53
CA LEU A 241 -10.45 -3.54 -5.50
C LEU A 241 -11.43 -2.72 -6.32
N ILE A 242 -11.34 -1.38 -6.28
CA ILE A 242 -12.16 -0.47 -7.07
C ILE A 242 -11.92 -0.68 -8.57
N PHE A 243 -10.65 -0.68 -9.00
CA PHE A 243 -10.29 -0.82 -10.42
C PHE A 243 -10.89 -2.10 -11.01
N THR A 244 -10.52 -3.22 -10.45
CA THR A 244 -10.95 -4.56 -10.88
C THR A 244 -12.45 -4.80 -10.80
N ASN A 245 -13.14 -4.28 -9.77
CA ASN A 245 -14.60 -4.34 -9.70
C ASN A 245 -15.25 -3.60 -10.87
N LYS A 246 -14.64 -2.50 -11.33
CA LYS A 246 -15.16 -1.70 -12.44
C LYS A 246 -14.72 -2.20 -13.82
N TYR A 247 -13.48 -2.65 -13.97
CA TYR A 247 -12.84 -2.85 -15.28
C TYR A 247 -12.46 -4.29 -15.61
N LEU A 248 -12.46 -5.20 -14.64
CA LEU A 248 -12.19 -6.63 -14.86
C LEU A 248 -13.44 -7.50 -14.69
N ASN A 249 -14.45 -7.02 -13.95
CA ASN A 249 -15.65 -7.77 -13.61
C ASN A 249 -16.83 -7.58 -14.57
N ASP A 250 -16.66 -6.96 -15.75
CA ASP A 250 -17.69 -6.98 -16.79
C ASP A 250 -17.86 -8.40 -17.36
N HIS A 251 -18.68 -9.19 -16.65
CA HIS A 251 -19.93 -9.78 -17.11
C HIS A 251 -20.59 -10.54 -15.96
N GLY A 252 -21.52 -9.87 -15.28
CA GLY A 252 -22.31 -10.45 -14.20
C GLY A 252 -23.78 -10.03 -14.16
N THR A 253 -24.32 -9.30 -15.13
CA THR A 253 -25.77 -9.05 -15.26
C THR A 253 -26.13 -8.64 -16.69
N ASN A 254 -26.40 -9.61 -17.55
CA ASN A 254 -27.28 -9.47 -18.72
C ASN A 254 -27.55 -10.86 -19.30
N THR A 255 -28.24 -11.70 -18.53
CA THR A 255 -29.13 -12.70 -19.12
C THR A 255 -30.47 -12.01 -19.32
N ARG A 256 -30.73 -11.59 -20.55
CA ARG A 256 -32.10 -11.54 -21.08
C ARG A 256 -32.54 -12.96 -21.36
#